data_AF-A0A0Q6J9Z9-F1
#
_entry.id   AF-A0A0Q6J9Z9-F1
#
_cell.length_a   1.000
_cell.length_b   1.000
_cell.length_c   1.000
_cell.angle_alpha   90.00
_cell.angle_beta   90.00
_cell.angle_gamma   90.00
#
_symmetry.space_group_name_H-M   'P 1'
#
loop_
_entity.id
_entity.type
_entity.pdbx_description
1 polymer ?
#
loop_
_entity_poly.entity_id
_entity_poly.type
_entity_poly.pdbx_seq_one_letter_code
_entity_poly.pdbx_strand_id
1 'polypeptide(L)'
;MVLVTFDKAENAPLARPRVITYAFLAWVLGAVLVVLLGLISLTFPADSLRTQLTDTGGSADAVDSVITVLRTIGVLEIVVGLAVGFLAGPTCRRGDPRFRRALTVLSVIFGVVLLGSVTVGFAIVPLLATLGSIFLFVACVLAYRRSAAGWFAA
;
A
#
# COMPACT_ATOMS: atom_id res chain seq x y z
N MET A 1 -10.52 55.53 15.54
CA MET A 1 -11.08 54.58 14.56
C MET A 1 -9.94 53.83 13.87
N VAL A 2 -9.23 52.96 14.59
CA VAL A 2 -8.27 52.00 14.02
C VAL A 2 -8.23 50.81 15.00
N LEU A 3 -9.08 49.81 14.78
CA LEU A 3 -9.02 48.54 15.52
C LEU A 3 -9.76 47.42 14.78
N VAL A 4 -9.50 47.21 13.48
CA VAL A 4 -10.10 46.08 12.73
C VAL A 4 -9.16 45.62 11.61
N THR A 5 -7.98 45.07 11.91
CA THR A 5 -7.18 44.37 10.87
C THR A 5 -6.36 43.17 11.35
N PHE A 6 -6.21 42.90 12.66
CA PHE A 6 -5.35 41.80 13.13
C PHE A 6 -6.02 40.42 13.27
N ASP A 7 -7.34 40.30 13.13
CA ASP A 7 -8.07 39.05 13.42
C ASP A 7 -8.19 38.09 12.20
N LYS A 8 -7.99 38.58 10.97
CA LYS A 8 -8.29 37.78 9.76
C LYS A 8 -7.17 36.82 9.34
N ALA A 9 -5.97 36.94 9.92
CA ALA A 9 -4.83 36.11 9.53
C ALA A 9 -4.67 34.82 10.36
N GLU A 10 -5.31 34.72 11.53
CA GLU A 10 -5.12 33.60 12.45
C GLU A 10 -5.87 32.32 12.02
N ASN A 11 -6.87 32.45 11.14
CA ASN A 11 -7.77 31.36 10.75
C ASN A 11 -7.66 30.95 9.27
N ALA A 12 -6.55 31.22 8.59
CA ALA A 12 -6.35 30.68 7.24
C ALA A 12 -6.26 29.14 7.34
N PRO A 13 -7.17 28.37 6.70
CA PRO A 13 -7.07 26.92 6.70
C PRO A 13 -5.68 26.54 6.21
N LEU A 14 -4.92 25.77 6.99
CA LEU A 14 -3.59 25.32 6.58
C LEU A 14 -3.71 24.71 5.18
N ALA A 15 -3.15 25.40 4.17
CA ALA A 15 -3.23 24.95 2.81
C ALA A 15 -2.43 23.65 2.70
N ARG A 16 -3.10 22.54 2.33
CA ARG A 16 -2.49 21.21 2.31
C ARG A 16 -1.20 21.23 1.47
N PRO A 17 -0.03 20.90 2.04
CA PRO A 17 1.21 20.86 1.30
C PRO A 17 1.15 19.87 0.14
N ARG A 18 1.67 20.26 -1.04
CA ARG A 18 1.68 19.42 -2.26
C ARG A 18 2.30 18.03 -2.03
N VAL A 19 3.26 17.95 -1.12
CA VAL A 19 3.92 16.71 -0.68
C VAL A 19 2.91 15.69 -0.17
N ILE A 20 1.89 16.13 0.57
CA ILE A 20 0.88 15.24 1.15
C ILE A 20 -0.04 14.71 0.05
N THR A 21 -0.27 15.50 -1.00
CA THR A 21 -0.96 15.03 -2.22
C THR A 21 -0.15 13.95 -2.90
N TYR A 22 1.16 14.12 -3.06
CA TYR A 22 2.01 13.08 -3.64
C TYR A 22 2.10 11.82 -2.76
N ALA A 23 2.18 11.97 -1.43
CA ALA A 23 2.15 10.85 -0.50
C ALA A 23 0.84 10.05 -0.61
N PHE A 24 -0.29 10.77 -0.68
CA PHE A 24 -1.60 10.16 -0.89
C PHE A 24 -1.67 9.39 -2.21
N LEU A 25 -1.24 10.00 -3.32
CA LEU A 25 -1.22 9.35 -4.62
C LEU A 25 -0.33 8.11 -4.61
N ALA A 26 0.84 8.19 -3.97
CA ALA A 26 1.74 7.04 -3.84
C ALA A 26 1.09 5.88 -3.05
N TRP A 27 0.42 6.15 -1.93
CA TRP A 27 -0.32 5.11 -1.20
C TRP A 27 -1.47 4.52 -2.00
N VAL A 28 -2.24 5.35 -2.73
CA VAL A 28 -3.35 4.87 -3.57
C VAL A 28 -2.83 4.00 -4.71
N LEU A 29 -1.76 4.41 -5.39
CA LEU A 29 -1.14 3.61 -6.45
C LEU A 29 -0.60 2.29 -5.91
N GLY A 30 0.09 2.32 -4.76
CA GLY A 30 0.54 1.10 -4.08
C GLY A 30 -0.62 0.17 -3.70
N ALA A 31 -1.70 0.70 -3.13
CA ALA A 31 -2.90 -0.04 -2.80
C ALA A 31 -3.53 -0.71 -4.03
N VAL A 32 -3.65 0.02 -5.15
CA VAL A 32 -4.20 -0.53 -6.40
C VAL A 32 -3.33 -1.67 -6.90
N LEU A 33 -2.00 -1.51 -6.93
CA LEU A 33 -1.09 -2.58 -7.34
C LEU A 33 -1.20 -3.83 -6.47
N VAL A 34 -1.34 -3.65 -5.16
CA VAL A 34 -1.53 -4.76 -4.21
C VAL A 34 -2.86 -5.47 -4.42
N VAL A 35 -3.96 -4.73 -4.66
CA VAL A 35 -5.26 -5.34 -4.97
C VAL A 35 -5.19 -6.11 -6.28
N LEU A 36 -4.54 -5.55 -7.32
CA LEU A 36 -4.35 -6.24 -8.59
C LEU A 36 -3.53 -7.53 -8.42
N LEU A 37 -2.52 -7.52 -7.57
CA LEU A 37 -1.74 -8.70 -7.21
C LEU A 37 -2.64 -9.79 -6.62
N GLY A 38 -3.45 -9.43 -5.63
CA GLY A 38 -4.37 -10.37 -4.98
C GLY A 38 -5.45 -10.89 -5.94
N LEU A 39 -5.96 -10.05 -6.83
CA LEU A 39 -6.89 -10.46 -7.87
C LEU A 39 -6.25 -11.45 -8.85
N ILE A 40 -5.01 -11.22 -9.29
CA ILE A 40 -4.27 -12.18 -10.12
C ILE A 40 -4.11 -13.50 -9.36
N SER A 41 -3.69 -13.44 -8.09
CA SER A 41 -3.57 -14.62 -7.22
C SER A 41 -4.89 -15.38 -7.06
N LEU A 42 -6.06 -14.74 -7.15
CA LEU A 42 -7.37 -15.39 -7.07
C LEU A 42 -7.94 -15.86 -8.42
N THR A 43 -7.54 -15.24 -9.52
CA THR A 43 -8.14 -15.47 -10.84
C THR A 43 -7.27 -16.32 -11.76
N PHE A 44 -5.99 -16.48 -11.47
CA PHE A 44 -5.09 -17.28 -12.29
C PHE A 44 -5.59 -18.74 -12.39
N PRO A 45 -5.64 -19.38 -13.56
CA PRO A 45 -6.21 -20.73 -13.70
C PRO A 45 -5.47 -21.78 -12.85
N ALA A 46 -6.22 -22.53 -12.03
CA ALA A 46 -5.65 -23.55 -11.14
C ALA A 46 -5.00 -24.70 -11.92
N ASP A 47 -5.59 -25.09 -13.06
CA ASP A 47 -5.05 -26.19 -13.88
C ASP A 47 -3.69 -25.82 -14.49
N SER A 48 -3.53 -24.57 -14.94
CA SER A 48 -2.24 -24.07 -15.44
C SER A 48 -1.15 -24.07 -14.37
N LEU A 49 -1.49 -23.67 -13.14
CA LEU A 49 -0.56 -23.75 -11.99
C LEU A 49 -0.22 -25.21 -11.65
N ARG A 50 -1.22 -26.09 -11.65
CA ARG A 50 -1.04 -27.50 -11.35
C ARG A 50 -0.09 -28.17 -12.34
N THR A 51 -0.27 -27.94 -13.64
CA THR A 51 0.63 -28.44 -14.68
C THR A 51 2.06 -27.92 -14.47
N GLN A 52 2.24 -26.60 -14.33
CA GLN A 52 3.58 -26.02 -14.14
C GLN A 52 4.32 -26.56 -12.89
N LEU A 53 3.62 -26.65 -11.76
CA LEU A 53 4.23 -27.10 -10.51
C LEU A 53 4.55 -28.61 -10.54
N THR A 54 3.72 -29.41 -11.23
CA THR A 54 3.97 -30.84 -11.42
C THR A 54 5.15 -31.06 -12.38
N ASP A 55 5.26 -30.27 -13.45
CA ASP A 55 6.39 -30.29 -14.38
C ASP A 55 7.72 -29.96 -13.70
N THR A 56 7.67 -29.19 -12.61
CA THR A 56 8.85 -28.86 -11.78
C THR A 56 9.19 -29.97 -10.76
N GLY A 57 8.46 -31.09 -10.76
CA GLY A 57 8.68 -32.25 -9.88
C GLY A 57 7.89 -32.22 -8.57
N GLY A 58 6.87 -31.36 -8.44
CA GLY A 58 6.01 -31.32 -7.25
C GLY A 58 5.08 -32.53 -7.14
N SER A 59 4.87 -33.04 -5.92
CA SER A 59 3.83 -34.06 -5.66
C SER A 59 2.43 -33.43 -5.68
N ALA A 60 1.40 -34.23 -6.01
CA ALA A 60 0.01 -33.74 -6.09
C ALA A 60 -0.45 -33.01 -4.81
N ASP A 61 -0.15 -33.58 -3.63
CA ASP A 61 -0.50 -32.98 -2.33
C ASP A 61 0.20 -31.64 -2.09
N ALA A 62 1.47 -31.52 -2.49
CA ALA A 62 2.23 -30.28 -2.38
C ALA A 62 1.69 -29.21 -3.32
N VAL A 63 1.32 -29.58 -4.55
CA VAL A 63 0.75 -28.67 -5.54
C VAL A 63 -0.57 -28.08 -5.05
N ASP A 64 -1.48 -28.91 -4.55
CA ASP A 64 -2.76 -28.46 -4.02
C ASP A 64 -2.59 -27.56 -2.78
N SER A 65 -1.61 -27.88 -1.93
CA SER A 65 -1.24 -27.03 -0.79
C SER A 65 -0.71 -25.66 -1.23
N VAL A 66 0.20 -25.61 -2.21
CA VAL A 66 0.76 -24.37 -2.75
C VAL A 66 -0.32 -23.51 -3.39
N ILE A 67 -1.22 -24.11 -4.19
CA ILE A 67 -2.34 -23.39 -4.80
C ILE A 67 -3.23 -22.79 -3.71
N THR A 68 -3.56 -23.57 -2.67
CA THR A 68 -4.36 -23.09 -1.53
C THR A 68 -3.70 -21.91 -0.83
N VAL A 69 -2.41 -22.02 -0.52
CA VAL A 69 -1.63 -20.93 0.10
C VAL A 69 -1.65 -19.69 -0.79
N LEU A 70 -1.39 -19.83 -2.09
CA LEU A 70 -1.42 -18.72 -3.05
C LEU A 70 -2.78 -18.01 -3.07
N ARG A 71 -3.90 -18.74 -3.03
CA ARG A 71 -5.24 -18.13 -2.95
C ARG A 71 -5.46 -17.38 -1.64
N THR A 72 -5.06 -17.96 -0.51
CA THR A 72 -5.22 -17.32 0.80
C THR A 72 -4.40 -16.03 0.90
N ILE A 73 -3.20 -16.02 0.33
CA ILE A 73 -2.37 -14.82 0.21
C ILE A 73 -3.05 -13.78 -0.68
N GLY A 74 -3.67 -14.19 -1.79
CA GLY A 74 -4.42 -13.28 -2.66
C GLY A 74 -5.58 -12.57 -1.96
N VAL A 75 -6.31 -13.27 -1.08
CA VAL A 75 -7.33 -12.63 -0.24
C VAL A 75 -6.71 -11.60 0.71
N LEU A 76 -5.61 -11.98 1.38
CA LEU A 76 -4.90 -11.09 2.30
C LEU A 76 -4.39 -9.83 1.58
N GLU A 77 -3.82 -9.96 0.39
CA GLU A 77 -3.37 -8.86 -0.46
C GLU A 77 -4.53 -7.89 -0.73
N ILE A 78 -5.69 -8.38 -1.16
CA ILE A 78 -6.86 -7.53 -1.39
C ILE A 78 -7.26 -6.78 -0.11
N VAL A 79 -7.35 -7.47 1.02
CA VAL A 79 -7.72 -6.87 2.31
C VAL A 79 -6.74 -5.77 2.70
N VAL A 80 -5.43 -6.02 2.57
CA VAL A 80 -4.39 -5.04 2.90
C VAL A 80 -4.41 -3.85 1.95
N GLY A 81 -4.54 -4.07 0.64
CA GLY A 81 -4.65 -3.00 -0.34
C GLY A 81 -5.85 -2.09 -0.08
N LEU A 82 -7.01 -2.68 0.24
CA LEU A 82 -8.20 -1.93 0.64
C LEU A 82 -7.99 -1.16 1.95
N ALA A 83 -7.35 -1.77 2.95
CA ALA A 83 -7.02 -1.10 4.20
C ALA A 83 -6.08 0.09 3.99
N VAL A 84 -5.04 -0.05 3.17
CA VAL A 84 -4.12 1.05 2.81
C VAL A 84 -4.87 2.18 2.12
N GLY A 85 -5.69 1.87 1.11
CA GLY A 85 -6.49 2.86 0.38
C GLY A 85 -7.48 3.60 1.29
N PHE A 86 -8.15 2.87 2.18
CA PHE A 86 -9.08 3.44 3.16
C PHE A 86 -8.36 4.36 4.16
N LEU A 87 -7.25 3.92 4.74
CA LEU A 87 -6.48 4.67 5.74
C LEU A 87 -5.76 5.89 5.13
N ALA A 88 -5.44 5.89 3.83
CA ALA A 88 -4.82 7.03 3.15
C ALA A 88 -5.69 8.29 3.19
N GLY A 89 -7.02 8.14 3.12
CA GLY A 89 -7.98 9.25 3.18
C GLY A 89 -7.90 10.03 4.51
N PRO A 90 -8.21 9.41 5.67
CA PRO A 90 -8.11 10.04 6.98
C PRO A 90 -6.71 10.61 7.25
N THR A 91 -5.65 9.87 6.91
CA THR A 91 -4.26 10.30 7.10
C THR A 91 -3.98 11.63 6.39
N CYS A 92 -4.34 11.72 5.11
CA CYS A 92 -3.97 12.87 4.29
C CYS A 92 -4.98 14.02 4.30
N ARG A 93 -6.24 13.77 4.67
CA ARG A 93 -7.30 14.79 4.75
C ARG A 93 -7.47 15.38 6.14
N ARG A 94 -7.32 14.57 7.20
CA ARG A 94 -7.50 15.02 8.59
C ARG A 94 -6.18 15.34 9.31
N GLY A 95 -5.05 14.86 8.80
CA GLY A 95 -3.75 15.11 9.43
C GLY A 95 -3.52 14.36 10.74
N ASP A 96 -4.34 13.35 11.05
CA ASP A 96 -4.24 12.65 12.34
C ASP A 96 -2.96 11.78 12.41
N PRO A 97 -2.08 12.01 13.41
CA PRO A 97 -0.82 11.29 13.55
C PRO A 97 -0.99 9.80 13.86
N ARG A 98 -2.11 9.37 14.46
CA ARG A 98 -2.39 7.94 14.74
C ARG A 98 -2.61 7.16 13.45
N PHE A 99 -3.44 7.71 12.55
CA PHE A 99 -3.67 7.12 11.23
C PHE A 99 -2.40 7.10 10.39
N ARG A 100 -1.58 8.16 10.47
CA ARG A 100 -0.25 8.16 9.84
C ARG A 100 0.61 7.00 10.33
N ARG A 101 0.72 6.78 11.65
CA ARG A 101 1.52 5.70 12.22
C ARG A 101 0.99 4.33 11.79
N ALA A 102 -0.31 4.11 11.90
CA ALA A 102 -0.93 2.84 11.51
C ALA A 102 -0.71 2.53 10.02
N LEU A 103 -0.96 3.50 9.15
CA LEU A 103 -0.76 3.35 7.70
C LEU A 103 0.70 3.12 7.34
N THR A 104 1.64 3.81 7.99
CA THR A 104 3.07 3.60 7.77
C THR A 104 3.52 2.21 8.23
N VAL A 105 3.12 1.76 9.42
CA VAL A 105 3.49 0.43 9.92
C VAL A 105 2.94 -0.65 8.98
N LEU A 106 1.67 -0.55 8.59
CA LEU A 106 1.07 -1.47 7.63
C LEU A 106 1.83 -1.47 6.29
N SER A 107 2.12 -0.29 5.75
CA SER A 107 2.85 -0.12 4.49
C SER A 107 4.26 -0.70 4.53
N VAL A 108 4.98 -0.52 5.64
CA VAL A 108 6.34 -1.04 5.80
C VAL A 108 6.35 -2.55 5.93
N ILE A 109 5.50 -3.11 6.81
CA ILE A 109 5.40 -4.57 6.99
C ILE A 109 5.05 -5.22 5.66
N PHE A 110 4.01 -4.72 5.00
CA PHE A 110 3.55 -5.31 3.75
C PHE A 110 4.51 -5.08 2.59
N GLY A 111 5.16 -3.92 2.52
CA GLY A 111 6.21 -3.64 1.54
C GLY A 111 7.38 -4.61 1.65
N VAL A 112 7.76 -5.01 2.87
CA VAL A 112 8.80 -6.03 3.09
C VAL A 112 8.32 -7.42 2.67
N VAL A 113 7.08 -7.79 2.99
CA VAL A 113 6.48 -9.06 2.54
C VAL A 113 6.46 -9.14 1.01
N LEU A 114 6.04 -8.07 0.33
CA LEU A 114 6.04 -7.98 -1.14
C LEU A 114 7.46 -8.09 -1.74
N LEU A 115 8.47 -7.50 -1.10
CA LEU A 115 9.85 -7.67 -1.55
C LEU A 115 10.34 -9.11 -1.35
N GLY A 116 9.97 -9.74 -0.24
CA GLY A 116 10.31 -11.15 0.02
C GLY A 116 9.69 -12.10 -1.01
N SER A 117 8.44 -11.84 -1.41
CA SER A 117 7.73 -12.70 -2.36
C SER A 117 8.30 -12.70 -3.78
N VAL A 118 9.07 -11.67 -4.17
CA VAL A 118 9.79 -11.60 -5.46
C VAL A 118 10.70 -12.82 -5.68
N THR A 119 11.27 -13.38 -4.60
CA THR A 119 12.16 -14.53 -4.67
C THR A 119 11.47 -15.84 -5.09
N VAL A 120 10.14 -15.90 -4.99
CA VAL A 120 9.35 -17.11 -5.29
C VAL A 120 9.04 -17.26 -6.79
N GLY A 121 9.18 -16.18 -7.58
CA GLY A 121 9.28 -16.27 -9.05
C GLY A 121 8.00 -16.64 -9.81
N PHE A 122 7.26 -15.63 -10.26
CA PHE A 122 6.37 -15.69 -11.43
C PHE A 122 6.75 -14.53 -12.37
N ALA A 123 6.34 -14.44 -13.64
CA ALA A 123 6.85 -13.35 -14.50
C ALA A 123 6.25 -11.96 -14.17
N ILE A 124 4.94 -11.90 -13.86
CA ILE A 124 4.20 -10.63 -13.66
C ILE A 124 4.12 -10.25 -12.18
N VAL A 125 4.04 -11.24 -11.29
CA VAL A 125 3.93 -11.07 -9.83
C VAL A 125 5.10 -10.25 -9.25
N PRO A 126 6.38 -10.47 -9.63
CA PRO A 126 7.51 -9.70 -9.12
C PRO A 126 7.48 -8.24 -9.51
N LEU A 127 7.03 -7.91 -10.73
CA LEU A 127 6.96 -6.52 -11.17
C LEU A 127 5.92 -5.75 -10.34
N LEU A 128 4.70 -6.30 -10.21
CA LEU A 128 3.64 -5.67 -9.41
C LEU A 128 4.02 -5.59 -7.93
N ALA A 129 4.60 -6.66 -7.37
CA ALA A 129 5.05 -6.68 -5.98
C ALA A 129 6.15 -5.64 -5.72
N THR A 130 7.13 -5.53 -6.64
CA THR A 130 8.22 -4.55 -6.55
C THR A 130 7.71 -3.11 -6.69
N LEU A 131 6.86 -2.83 -7.68
CA LEU A 131 6.29 -1.50 -7.84
C LEU A 131 5.39 -1.14 -6.66
N GLY A 132 4.56 -2.08 -6.21
CA GLY A 132 3.70 -1.92 -5.03
C GLY A 132 4.52 -1.58 -3.79
N SER A 133 5.61 -2.32 -3.52
CA SER A 133 6.49 -2.04 -2.39
C SER A 133 7.17 -0.67 -2.50
N ILE A 134 7.69 -0.32 -3.68
CA ILE A 134 8.28 1.01 -3.94
C ILE A 134 7.29 2.12 -3.64
N PHE A 135 6.06 2.04 -4.15
CA PHE A 135 5.04 3.05 -3.89
C PHE A 135 4.69 3.17 -2.41
N LEU A 136 4.58 2.06 -1.69
CA LEU A 136 4.36 2.05 -0.24
C LEU A 136 5.51 2.72 0.53
N PHE A 137 6.76 2.42 0.18
CA PHE A 137 7.93 3.04 0.81
C PHE A 137 8.05 4.53 0.48
N VAL A 138 7.88 4.91 -0.78
CA VAL A 138 7.90 6.32 -1.22
C VAL A 138 6.83 7.11 -0.46
N ALA A 139 5.62 6.57 -0.32
CA ALA A 139 4.57 7.21 0.46
C ALA A 139 4.96 7.42 1.92
N CYS A 140 5.58 6.42 2.56
CA CYS A 140 6.09 6.53 3.92
C CYS A 140 7.15 7.64 4.05
N VAL A 141 8.12 7.67 3.12
CA VAL A 141 9.17 8.71 3.12
C VAL A 141 8.55 10.11 2.98
N LEU A 142 7.60 10.28 2.06
CA LEU A 142 6.93 11.56 1.85
C LEU A 142 6.11 12.01 3.06
N ALA A 143 5.47 11.07 3.77
CA ALA A 143 4.66 11.35 4.96
C ALA A 143 5.46 11.84 6.17
N TYR A 144 6.76 11.52 6.24
CA TYR A 144 7.67 11.94 7.32
C TYR A 144 8.64 13.07 6.92
N ARG A 145 8.61 13.53 5.66
CA ARG A 145 9.48 14.65 5.28
C ARG A 145 9.14 15.89 6.10
N ARG A 146 10.15 16.71 6.43
CA ARG A 146 10.01 17.90 7.28
C ARG A 146 8.89 18.86 6.84
N SER A 147 8.68 19.03 5.53
CA SER A 147 7.61 19.90 5.01
C SER A 147 6.19 19.34 5.20
N ALA A 148 6.05 18.09 5.64
CA ALA A 148 4.77 17.50 6.06
C ALA A 148 4.60 17.48 7.59
N ALA A 149 5.66 17.74 8.37
CA ALA A 149 5.61 17.61 9.84
C ALA A 149 4.58 18.55 10.47
N GLY A 150 4.49 19.80 9.99
CA GLY A 150 3.50 20.77 10.49
C GLY A 150 2.05 20.38 10.22
N TRP A 151 1.78 19.53 9.23
CA TRP A 151 0.43 19.06 8.93
C TRP A 151 -0.08 18.00 9.91
N PHE A 152 0.84 17.24 10.52
CA PHE A 152 0.50 16.18 11.48
C PHE A 152 0.75 16.59 12.94
N ALA A 153 1.14 17.85 13.16
CA ALA A 153 1.42 18.43 14.47
C ALA A 153 0.35 19.46 14.92
N ALA A 154 -0.51 19.87 13.99
CA ALA A 154 -1.72 20.66 14.25
C ALA A 154 -2.87 19.73 14.63
#